data_AF-A0A6P5RDN5-F1
#
_entry.id   AF-A0A6P5RDN5-F1
#
_cell.length_a   1.000
_cell.length_b   1.000
_cell.length_c   1.000
_cell.angle_alpha   90.00
_cell.angle_beta   90.00
_cell.angle_gamma   90.00
#
_symmetry.space_group_name_H-M   'P 1'
#
loop_
_entity.id
_entity.type
_entity.pdbx_description
1 polymer ?
#
loop_
_entity_poly.entity_id
_entity_poly.type
_entity_poly.pdbx_seq_one_letter_code
_entity_poly.pdbx_strand_id
1 'polypeptide(L)'
;MIESLPLSVQKINFTSLSVLDLSYNFFNTSSFPSWLFNLTSLRKLDLGKSSFGGPFPDELASLKSLEYLDLSDLDLKGRIARVIGNMCKLKFLSLGNTFDDFGNKFYGEKIEEIWSSWSNCPNNTMALESLDFSDCGLEGQLPASLGMLTSLQHLHLSSLLLWGSIPESIGNLSKVWAI
;
A
#
# COMPACT_ATOMS: atom_id res chain seq x y z
N MET A 1 16.11 -16.06 10.81
CA MET A 1 15.58 -16.01 9.44
C MET A 1 14.34 -16.90 9.39
N ILE A 2 13.14 -16.33 9.38
CA ILE A 2 11.90 -17.11 9.31
C ILE A 2 11.52 -17.22 7.82
N GLU A 3 12.30 -17.99 7.05
CA GLU A 3 11.98 -18.28 5.64
C GLU A 3 10.69 -19.10 5.52
N SER A 4 10.36 -19.82 6.60
CA SER A 4 9.11 -20.54 6.75
C SER A 4 8.64 -20.46 8.18
N LEU A 5 7.33 -20.31 8.37
CA LEU A 5 6.70 -20.68 9.62
C LEU A 5 7.05 -22.15 9.91
N PRO A 6 7.30 -22.54 11.18
CA PRO A 6 7.57 -23.94 11.51
C PRO A 6 6.48 -24.82 10.88
N LEU A 7 6.83 -26.02 10.39
CA LEU A 7 5.90 -26.91 9.67
C LEU A 7 4.58 -27.16 10.42
N SER A 8 4.58 -27.02 11.75
CA SER A 8 3.39 -27.06 12.61
C SER A 8 2.40 -25.94 12.33
N VAL A 9 2.89 -24.73 12.03
CA VAL A 9 2.10 -23.52 11.81
C VAL A 9 1.61 -23.42 10.36
N GLN A 10 2.32 -24.02 9.38
CA GLN A 10 1.81 -24.17 8.01
C GLN A 10 0.55 -25.04 7.93
N LYS A 11 0.30 -25.88 8.94
CA LYS A 11 -0.91 -26.71 9.06
C LYS A 11 -2.07 -25.98 9.74
N ILE A 12 -1.84 -24.80 10.33
CA ILE A 12 -2.87 -24.03 11.01
C ILE A 12 -3.64 -23.23 9.97
N ASN A 13 -4.94 -23.52 9.88
CA ASN A 13 -5.85 -22.76 9.03
C ASN A 13 -6.20 -21.43 9.71
N PHE A 14 -5.49 -20.36 9.36
CA PHE A 14 -5.71 -19.01 9.89
C PHE A 14 -6.91 -18.29 9.27
N THR A 15 -7.98 -19.01 8.90
CA THR A 15 -9.19 -18.42 8.28
C THR A 15 -9.90 -17.41 9.18
N SER A 16 -9.62 -17.38 10.48
CA SER A 16 -10.16 -16.39 11.42
C SER A 16 -9.20 -15.24 11.73
N LEU A 17 -7.96 -15.29 11.24
CA LEU A 17 -6.97 -14.24 11.52
C LEU A 17 -7.38 -12.97 10.77
N SER A 18 -7.71 -11.93 11.55
CA SER A 18 -8.19 -10.64 11.04
C SER A 18 -7.12 -9.55 11.10
N VAL A 19 -6.20 -9.65 12.06
CA VAL A 19 -5.12 -8.68 12.28
C VAL A 19 -3.81 -9.44 12.35
N LEU A 20 -2.84 -9.01 11.55
CA LEU A 20 -1.45 -9.44 11.63
C LEU A 20 -0.58 -8.19 11.68
N ASP A 21 0.12 -8.03 12.80
CA ASP A 21 1.08 -6.96 13.02
C ASP A 21 2.44 -7.59 13.28
N LEU A 22 3.35 -7.37 12.35
CA LEU A 22 4.75 -7.78 12.43
C LEU A 22 5.68 -6.57 12.26
N SER A 23 5.16 -5.35 12.45
CA SER A 23 5.90 -4.10 12.31
C SER A 23 7.09 -4.03 13.27
N TYR A 24 8.09 -3.19 12.95
CA TYR A 24 9.29 -2.97 13.78
C TYR A 24 10.05 -4.25 14.14
N ASN A 25 10.22 -5.14 13.17
CA ASN A 25 11.02 -6.36 13.29
C ASN A 25 12.21 -6.35 12.33
N PHE A 26 13.19 -7.23 12.53
CA PHE A 26 14.39 -7.29 11.67
C PHE A 26 14.43 -8.62 10.91
N PHE A 27 13.43 -8.86 10.04
CA PHE A 27 13.36 -10.14 9.30
C PHE A 27 14.47 -10.31 8.28
N ASN A 28 15.03 -9.19 7.78
CA ASN A 28 16.15 -9.11 6.84
C ASN A 28 15.99 -10.10 5.67
N THR A 29 14.86 -10.00 4.97
CA THR A 29 14.47 -10.90 3.88
C THR A 29 14.14 -10.11 2.62
N SER A 30 14.54 -10.61 1.46
CA SER A 30 14.28 -9.98 0.15
C SER A 30 12.96 -10.42 -0.49
N SER A 31 12.09 -11.11 0.26
CA SER A 31 10.77 -11.51 -0.22
C SER A 31 9.78 -11.72 0.94
N PHE A 32 8.50 -11.59 0.61
CA PHE A 32 7.40 -11.96 1.48
C PHE A 32 7.23 -13.49 1.48
N PRO A 33 6.94 -14.10 2.63
CA PRO A 33 6.70 -15.53 2.67
C PRO A 33 5.33 -15.88 2.09
N SER A 34 5.26 -16.91 1.26
CA SER A 34 4.05 -17.26 0.49
C SER A 34 2.80 -17.54 1.34
N TRP A 35 2.97 -18.01 2.58
CA TRP A 35 1.87 -18.27 3.50
C TRP A 35 1.06 -17.00 3.84
N LEU A 36 1.68 -15.81 3.75
CA LEU A 36 1.03 -14.53 4.04
C LEU A 36 -0.19 -14.32 3.13
N PHE A 37 -0.07 -14.68 1.86
CA PHE A 37 -1.09 -14.48 0.84
C PHE A 37 -2.25 -15.48 0.91
N ASN A 38 -2.16 -16.48 1.80
CA ASN A 38 -3.26 -17.40 2.10
C ASN A 38 -4.21 -16.85 3.19
N LEU A 39 -3.85 -15.75 3.85
CA LEU A 39 -4.61 -15.15 4.95
C LEU A 39 -5.73 -14.24 4.44
N THR A 40 -6.60 -14.76 3.57
CA THR A 40 -7.60 -13.99 2.81
C THR A 40 -8.69 -13.32 3.65
N SER A 41 -8.80 -13.68 4.94
CA SER A 41 -9.68 -13.05 5.93
C SER A 41 -9.07 -11.82 6.61
N LEU A 42 -7.77 -11.52 6.38
CA LEU A 42 -7.11 -10.37 7.00
C LEU A 42 -7.81 -9.06 6.65
N ARG A 43 -7.99 -8.24 7.67
CA ARG A 43 -8.49 -6.86 7.59
C ARG A 43 -7.39 -5.85 7.87
N LYS A 44 -6.42 -6.18 8.73
CA LYS A 44 -5.25 -5.36 9.01
C LYS A 44 -3.97 -6.17 8.82
N LEU A 45 -3.09 -5.67 7.96
CA LEU A 45 -1.73 -6.15 7.81
C LEU A 45 -0.76 -4.98 8.04
N ASP A 46 0.12 -5.14 9.01
CA ASP A 46 1.14 -4.15 9.34
C ASP A 46 2.52 -4.82 9.31
N LEU A 47 3.34 -4.40 8.33
CA LEU A 47 4.71 -4.88 8.13
C LEU A 47 5.71 -3.71 8.11
N GLY A 48 5.28 -2.52 8.56
CA GLY A 48 6.11 -1.32 8.50
C GLY A 48 7.41 -1.50 9.27
N LYS A 49 8.52 -1.03 8.71
CA LYS A 49 9.86 -1.12 9.35
C LYS A 49 10.27 -2.54 9.71
N SER A 50 9.92 -3.52 8.88
CA SER A 50 10.20 -4.94 9.16
C SER A 50 11.36 -5.55 8.35
N SER A 51 12.10 -4.72 7.62
CA SER A 51 13.23 -5.13 6.76
C SER A 51 12.88 -6.22 5.74
N PHE A 52 11.65 -6.19 5.22
CA PHE A 52 11.28 -6.85 3.97
C PHE A 52 11.79 -6.01 2.79
N GLY A 53 12.10 -6.65 1.67
CA GLY A 53 12.47 -5.98 0.44
C GLY A 53 12.10 -6.79 -0.80
N GLY A 54 12.63 -6.36 -1.94
CA GLY A 54 12.42 -7.05 -3.22
C GLY A 54 11.22 -6.51 -4.00
N PRO A 55 10.75 -7.24 -5.03
CA PRO A 55 9.63 -6.77 -5.84
C PRO A 55 8.32 -6.72 -5.01
N PHE A 56 7.46 -5.75 -5.32
CA PHE A 56 6.11 -5.68 -4.78
C PHE A 56 5.34 -6.95 -5.19
N PRO A 57 4.75 -7.71 -4.25
CA PRO A 57 4.19 -9.02 -4.53
C PRO A 57 2.81 -8.91 -5.18
N ASP A 58 2.66 -9.47 -6.39
CA ASP A 58 1.37 -9.56 -7.09
C ASP A 58 0.34 -10.35 -6.29
N GLU A 59 0.80 -11.34 -5.51
CA GLU A 59 -0.03 -12.20 -4.67
C GLU A 59 -0.76 -11.43 -3.57
N LEU A 60 -0.32 -10.22 -3.21
CA LEU A 60 -1.02 -9.36 -2.24
C LEU A 60 -2.45 -9.03 -2.69
N ALA A 61 -2.73 -9.07 -4.00
CA ALA A 61 -4.07 -8.91 -4.55
C ALA A 61 -5.06 -10.01 -4.10
N SER A 62 -4.57 -11.12 -3.53
CA SER A 62 -5.43 -12.17 -2.93
C SER A 62 -6.13 -11.70 -1.65
N LEU A 63 -5.56 -10.71 -0.95
CA LEU A 63 -6.01 -10.23 0.36
C LEU A 63 -7.13 -9.19 0.23
N LYS A 64 -8.21 -9.54 -0.48
CA LYS A 64 -9.34 -8.64 -0.83
C LYS A 64 -10.17 -8.15 0.36
N SER A 65 -9.92 -8.67 1.56
CA SER A 65 -10.59 -8.27 2.80
C SER A 65 -9.86 -7.14 3.53
N LEU A 66 -8.65 -6.77 3.09
CA LEU A 66 -7.84 -5.74 3.75
C LEU A 66 -8.52 -4.37 3.73
N GLU A 67 -8.55 -3.77 4.92
CA GLU A 67 -8.98 -2.40 5.18
C GLU A 67 -7.78 -1.52 5.57
N TYR A 68 -6.74 -2.12 6.16
CA TYR A 68 -5.50 -1.46 6.57
C TYR A 68 -4.30 -2.24 6.04
N LEU A 69 -3.45 -1.54 5.29
CA LEU A 69 -2.18 -2.07 4.81
C LEU A 69 -1.06 -1.06 5.08
N ASP A 70 -0.09 -1.47 5.88
CA ASP A 70 1.14 -0.72 6.10
C ASP A 70 2.35 -1.53 5.63
N LEU A 71 3.04 -1.00 4.62
CA LEU A 71 4.27 -1.50 4.04
C LEU A 71 5.35 -0.39 4.04
N SER A 72 5.26 0.56 4.98
CA SER A 72 6.20 1.68 5.09
C SER A 72 7.61 1.20 5.40
N ASP A 73 8.61 1.97 4.95
CA ASP A 73 10.02 1.73 5.28
C ASP A 73 10.48 0.28 5.01
N LEU A 74 10.07 -0.27 3.87
CA LEU A 74 10.55 -1.54 3.33
C LEU A 74 11.48 -1.25 2.14
N ASP A 75 12.21 -2.24 1.60
CA ASP A 75 13.03 -2.04 0.38
C ASP A 75 12.27 -2.57 -0.86
N LEU A 76 10.99 -2.20 -1.00
CA LEU A 76 10.13 -2.66 -2.09
C LEU A 76 10.37 -1.90 -3.39
N LYS A 77 10.19 -2.57 -4.52
CA LYS A 77 10.35 -2.00 -5.87
C LYS A 77 9.38 -2.63 -6.87
N GLY A 78 9.28 -2.03 -8.04
CA GLY A 78 8.45 -2.53 -9.14
C GLY A 78 7.07 -1.87 -9.18
N ARG A 79 6.12 -2.52 -9.88
CA ARG A 79 4.82 -1.92 -10.21
C ARG A 79 3.79 -2.22 -9.13
N ILE A 80 3.05 -1.20 -8.68
CA ILE A 80 2.10 -1.32 -7.56
C ILE A 80 0.66 -1.14 -8.01
N ALA A 81 0.40 -0.34 -9.06
CA ALA A 81 -0.95 0.08 -9.46
C ALA A 81 -1.89 -1.11 -9.71
N ARG A 82 -1.41 -2.16 -10.40
CA ARG A 82 -2.21 -3.36 -10.72
C ARG A 82 -2.66 -4.13 -9.47
N VAL A 83 -1.85 -4.10 -8.43
CA VAL A 83 -2.07 -4.88 -7.20
C VAL A 83 -3.03 -4.13 -6.28
N ILE A 84 -2.67 -2.88 -5.91
CA ILE A 84 -3.49 -2.06 -5.00
C ILE A 84 -4.80 -1.57 -5.62
N GLY A 85 -4.87 -1.51 -6.96
CA GLY A 85 -6.08 -1.13 -7.70
C GLY A 85 -7.27 -2.05 -7.45
N ASN A 86 -7.02 -3.32 -7.12
CA ASN A 86 -8.06 -4.31 -6.87
C ASN A 86 -8.46 -4.43 -5.38
N MET A 87 -7.83 -3.65 -4.49
CA MET A 87 -8.03 -3.72 -3.05
C MET A 87 -9.13 -2.75 -2.59
N CYS A 88 -10.35 -2.96 -3.09
CA CYS A 88 -11.46 -2.02 -2.98
C CYS A 88 -12.04 -1.78 -1.58
N LYS A 89 -11.53 -2.46 -0.56
CA LYS A 89 -11.92 -2.27 0.85
C LYS A 89 -10.90 -1.44 1.64
N LEU A 90 -9.76 -1.09 1.05
CA LEU A 90 -8.74 -0.31 1.73
C LEU A 90 -9.28 1.05 2.18
N LYS A 91 -9.00 1.36 3.44
CA LYS A 91 -9.21 2.66 4.09
C LYS A 91 -7.88 3.30 4.47
N PHE A 92 -6.87 2.49 4.77
CA PHE A 92 -5.52 2.95 5.08
C PHE A 92 -4.51 2.24 4.19
N LEU A 93 -3.68 3.03 3.50
CA LEU A 93 -2.54 2.53 2.73
C LEU A 93 -1.31 3.40 3.04
N SER A 94 -0.27 2.79 3.58
CA SER A 94 1.04 3.41 3.74
C SER A 94 2.08 2.61 2.97
N LEU A 95 2.74 3.27 2.02
CA LEU A 95 3.98 2.82 1.40
C LEU A 95 5.15 3.77 1.68
N GLY A 96 4.88 4.87 2.41
CA GLY A 96 5.81 5.96 2.68
C GLY A 96 7.14 5.52 3.30
N ASN A 97 8.15 6.36 3.16
CA ASN A 97 9.41 6.25 3.90
C ASN A 97 9.52 7.37 4.93
N THR A 98 10.12 7.04 6.06
CA THR A 98 10.40 7.96 7.17
C THR A 98 11.89 8.24 7.34
N PHE A 99 12.78 7.48 6.67
CA PHE A 99 14.23 7.67 6.70
C PHE A 99 14.87 7.50 5.30
N ASP A 100 15.81 8.38 4.96
CA ASP A 100 16.34 8.56 3.60
C ASP A 100 17.20 7.38 3.06
N ASP A 101 17.74 6.50 3.91
CA ASP A 101 18.69 5.46 3.48
C ASP A 101 18.07 4.07 3.24
N PHE A 102 16.89 3.79 3.80
CA PHE A 102 16.23 2.48 3.71
C PHE A 102 14.72 2.66 3.54
N GLY A 103 14.24 2.42 2.33
CA GLY A 103 12.85 2.70 1.98
C GLY A 103 12.46 2.21 0.59
N ASN A 104 11.15 2.27 0.34
CA ASN A 104 10.52 1.79 -0.87
C ASN A 104 10.97 2.64 -2.06
N LYS A 105 11.28 1.99 -3.18
CA LYS A 105 11.86 2.58 -4.40
C LYS A 105 11.05 2.17 -5.62
N PHE A 106 9.91 2.83 -5.81
CA PHE A 106 9.00 2.58 -6.93
C PHE A 106 9.34 3.41 -8.18
N TYR A 107 10.63 3.57 -8.49
CA TYR A 107 11.08 4.33 -9.65
C TYR A 107 10.45 3.84 -10.96
N GLY A 108 9.95 4.77 -11.77
CA GLY A 108 9.28 4.50 -13.03
C GLY A 108 7.82 4.07 -12.91
N GLU A 109 7.29 3.89 -11.69
CA GLU A 109 5.84 3.77 -11.48
C GLU A 109 5.22 5.16 -11.46
N LYS A 110 4.20 5.35 -12.28
CA LYS A 110 3.50 6.62 -12.42
C LYS A 110 2.35 6.75 -11.44
N ILE A 111 2.30 7.88 -10.75
CA ILE A 111 1.24 8.17 -9.79
C ILE A 111 -0.14 8.17 -10.45
N GLU A 112 -0.27 8.67 -11.68
CA GLU A 112 -1.54 8.65 -12.39
C GLU A 112 -2.06 7.24 -12.70
N GLU A 113 -1.18 6.24 -12.85
CA GLU A 113 -1.57 4.85 -13.08
C GLU A 113 -2.19 4.22 -11.82
N ILE A 114 -1.67 4.56 -10.63
CA ILE A 114 -2.22 4.13 -9.34
C ILE A 114 -3.64 4.65 -9.15
N TRP A 115 -3.87 5.94 -9.41
CA TRP A 115 -5.20 6.52 -9.28
C TRP A 115 -6.18 5.96 -10.31
N SER A 116 -5.70 5.68 -11.53
CA SER A 116 -6.53 5.04 -12.56
C SER A 116 -6.99 3.64 -12.12
N SER A 117 -6.13 2.89 -11.42
CA SER A 117 -6.41 1.51 -11.04
C SER A 117 -7.49 1.40 -9.98
N TRP A 118 -7.67 2.39 -9.10
CA TRP A 118 -8.76 2.45 -8.13
C TRP A 118 -10.14 2.67 -8.75
N SER A 119 -10.19 3.15 -10.00
CA SER A 119 -11.45 3.24 -10.76
C SER A 119 -12.02 1.86 -11.13
N ASN A 120 -11.24 0.78 -10.95
CA ASN A 120 -11.69 -0.60 -11.19
C ASN A 120 -12.63 -1.12 -10.10
N CYS A 121 -12.80 -0.38 -9.00
CA CYS A 121 -13.64 -0.83 -7.90
C CYS A 121 -15.14 -0.77 -8.26
N PRO A 122 -15.87 -1.88 -8.13
CA PRO A 122 -17.27 -1.95 -8.53
C PRO A 122 -18.08 -0.92 -7.74
N ASN A 123 -19.00 -0.24 -8.42
CA ASN A 123 -19.88 0.79 -7.86
C ASN A 123 -19.13 1.92 -7.13
N ASN A 124 -17.89 2.21 -7.52
CA ASN A 124 -17.07 3.26 -6.93
C ASN A 124 -16.90 3.10 -5.40
N THR A 125 -16.71 1.87 -4.96
CA THR A 125 -16.64 1.49 -3.53
C THR A 125 -15.36 1.89 -2.82
N MET A 126 -14.36 2.44 -3.53
CA MET A 126 -13.11 2.89 -2.95
C MET A 126 -13.37 3.99 -1.91
N ALA A 127 -13.01 3.72 -0.67
CA ALA A 127 -13.27 4.59 0.47
C ALA A 127 -11.98 4.87 1.27
N LEU A 128 -10.88 5.11 0.56
CA LEU A 128 -9.59 5.41 1.17
C LEU A 128 -9.70 6.67 2.05
N GLU A 129 -9.24 6.56 3.29
CA GLU A 129 -9.26 7.60 4.32
C GLU A 129 -7.86 8.16 4.59
N SER A 130 -6.83 7.31 4.47
CA SER A 130 -5.43 7.70 4.67
C SER A 130 -4.55 7.10 3.59
N LEU A 131 -3.73 7.94 2.97
CA LEU A 131 -2.77 7.56 1.94
C LEU A 131 -1.42 8.21 2.21
N ASP A 132 -0.38 7.38 2.30
CA ASP A 132 1.00 7.85 2.40
C ASP A 132 1.88 7.20 1.34
N PHE A 133 2.41 8.04 0.45
CA PHE A 133 3.39 7.70 -0.57
C PHE A 133 4.68 8.53 -0.43
N SER A 134 4.92 9.12 0.73
CA SER A 134 6.04 10.02 0.96
C SER A 134 7.37 9.35 0.64
N ASP A 135 8.22 10.01 -0.13
CA ASP A 135 9.59 9.58 -0.39
C ASP A 135 9.74 8.17 -1.03
N CYS A 136 8.72 7.67 -1.74
CA CYS A 136 8.80 6.32 -2.34
C CYS A 136 9.35 6.28 -3.78
N GLY A 137 9.85 7.40 -4.30
CA GLY A 137 10.35 7.50 -5.68
C GLY A 137 9.30 7.42 -6.78
N LEU A 138 8.00 7.58 -6.45
CA LEU A 138 6.94 7.70 -7.45
C LEU A 138 7.11 9.00 -8.26
N GLU A 139 6.79 8.93 -9.54
CA GLU A 139 6.86 10.05 -10.48
C GLU A 139 5.53 10.28 -11.19
N GLY A 140 5.38 11.41 -11.89
CA GLY A 140 4.21 11.65 -12.74
C GLY A 140 3.41 12.90 -12.39
N GLN A 141 2.17 12.93 -12.85
CA GLN A 141 1.25 14.06 -12.64
C GLN A 141 0.10 13.65 -11.75
N LEU A 142 -0.36 14.55 -10.88
CA LEU A 142 -1.59 14.34 -10.13
C LEU A 142 -2.79 14.32 -11.09
N PRO A 143 -3.54 13.21 -11.20
CA PRO A 143 -4.64 13.10 -12.15
C PRO A 143 -5.91 13.76 -11.59
N ALA A 144 -6.82 14.18 -12.49
CA ALA A 144 -8.13 14.69 -12.09
C ALA A 144 -8.99 13.66 -11.33
N SER A 145 -8.72 12.36 -11.51
CA SER A 145 -9.36 11.29 -10.73
C SER A 145 -9.01 11.32 -9.24
N LEU A 146 -8.02 12.13 -8.81
CA LEU A 146 -7.76 12.38 -7.39
C LEU A 146 -8.99 12.87 -6.64
N GLY A 147 -9.81 13.72 -7.26
CA GLY A 147 -11.04 14.24 -6.64
C GLY A 147 -12.13 13.19 -6.40
N MET A 148 -11.95 11.95 -6.86
CA MET A 148 -12.87 10.83 -6.61
C MET A 148 -12.76 10.29 -5.18
N LEU A 149 -11.59 10.43 -4.55
CA LEU A 149 -11.29 9.87 -3.22
C LEU A 149 -11.83 10.77 -2.10
N THR A 150 -13.11 11.08 -2.14
CA THR A 150 -13.80 12.04 -1.24
C THR A 150 -13.82 11.62 0.24
N SER A 151 -13.41 10.38 0.54
CA SER A 151 -13.22 9.89 1.91
C SER A 151 -11.86 10.24 2.53
N LEU A 152 -10.88 10.68 1.72
CA LEU A 152 -9.53 10.99 2.20
C LEU A 152 -9.54 12.08 3.26
N GLN A 153 -8.83 11.82 4.34
CA GLN A 153 -8.59 12.70 5.48
C GLN A 153 -7.11 13.04 5.60
N HIS A 154 -6.25 12.07 5.27
CA HIS A 154 -4.80 12.21 5.31
C HIS A 154 -4.22 11.84 3.94
N LEU A 155 -3.46 12.76 3.35
CA LEU A 155 -2.82 12.57 2.06
C LEU A 155 -1.38 13.06 2.16
N HIS A 156 -0.43 12.15 2.13
CA HIS A 156 0.99 12.46 2.22
C HIS A 156 1.69 12.11 0.90
N LEU A 157 2.11 13.15 0.17
CA LEU A 157 2.75 13.05 -1.15
C LEU A 157 4.10 13.79 -1.20
N SER A 158 4.72 14.01 -0.04
CA SER A 158 6.00 14.72 0.07
C SER A 158 7.15 13.93 -0.55
N SER A 159 8.18 14.63 -1.02
CA SER A 159 9.40 14.02 -1.58
C SER A 159 9.13 13.06 -2.76
N LEU A 160 8.11 13.35 -3.56
CA LEU A 160 7.83 12.65 -4.81
C LEU A 160 8.38 13.39 -6.03
N LEU A 161 8.55 12.70 -7.15
CA LEU A 161 8.99 13.26 -8.44
C LEU A 161 7.80 13.78 -9.25
N LEU A 162 6.96 14.60 -8.62
CA LEU A 162 5.74 15.14 -9.24
C LEU A 162 6.04 16.31 -10.18
N TRP A 163 5.32 16.37 -11.30
CA TRP A 163 5.37 17.48 -12.25
C TRP A 163 3.96 17.84 -12.75
N GLY A 164 3.86 18.94 -13.51
CA GLY A 164 2.58 19.46 -13.98
C GLY A 164 1.87 20.32 -12.93
N SER A 165 0.56 20.50 -13.09
CA SER A 165 -0.27 21.32 -12.20
C SER A 165 -1.06 20.47 -11.20
N ILE A 166 -1.37 21.05 -10.04
CA ILE A 166 -2.36 20.47 -9.13
C ILE A 166 -3.74 20.51 -9.82
N PRO A 167 -4.45 19.39 -9.96
CA PRO A 167 -5.74 19.36 -10.64
C PRO A 167 -6.81 20.06 -9.79
N GLU A 168 -7.72 20.81 -10.41
CA GLU A 168 -8.81 21.52 -9.71
C GLU A 168 -9.70 20.58 -8.88
N SER A 169 -9.80 19.32 -9.30
CA SER A 169 -10.51 18.25 -8.58
C SER A 169 -9.98 18.01 -7.16
N ILE A 170 -8.79 18.49 -6.81
CA ILE A 170 -8.28 18.48 -5.43
C ILE A 170 -9.27 19.15 -4.47
N GLY A 171 -10.03 20.15 -4.96
CA GLY A 171 -11.07 20.83 -4.17
C GLY A 171 -12.23 19.93 -3.74
N ASN A 172 -12.41 18.76 -4.36
CA ASN A 172 -13.42 17.78 -3.95
C ASN A 172 -13.01 17.02 -2.67
N LEU A 173 -11.74 17.07 -2.27
CA LEU A 173 -11.20 16.41 -1.08
C LEU A 173 -11.54 17.19 0.21
N SER A 174 -12.84 17.40 0.45
CA SER A 174 -13.37 18.26 1.53
C SER A 174 -13.00 17.85 2.97
N LYS A 175 -12.47 16.64 3.17
CA LYS A 175 -12.06 16.12 4.48
C LYS A 175 -10.54 16.18 4.72
N VAL A 176 -9.74 16.49 3.69
CA VAL A 176 -8.28 16.63 3.82
C VAL A 176 -7.97 17.97 4.47
N TRP A 177 -7.20 17.93 5.56
CA TRP A 177 -6.82 19.13 6.31
C TRP A 177 -5.30 19.40 6.31
N ALA A 178 -4.51 18.46 5.76
CA ALA A 178 -3.08 18.62 5.50
C ALA A 178 -2.68 17.77 4.27
N ILE A 179 -1.81 18.33 3.43
CA ILE A 179 -1.18 17.70 2.25
C ILE A 179 0.33 17.88 2.38
#